data_AF-A0A2J0LHP4-F1
#
_entry.id   AF-A0A2J0LHP4-F1
#
_cell.length_a   1.000
_cell.length_b   1.000
_cell.length_c   1.000
_cell.angle_alpha   90.00
_cell.angle_beta   90.00
_cell.angle_gamma   90.00
#
_symmetry.space_group_name_H-M   'P 1'
#
loop_
_entity.id
_entity.type
_entity.pdbx_description
1 polymer ?
#
loop_
_entity_poly.entity_id
_entity_poly.type
_entity_poly.pdbx_seq_one_letter_code
_entity_poly.pdbx_strand_id
1 'polypeptide(L)'
;MREYLQVVLRSMIGKLQLERPTTGTTYPTVTDRDVENIIIPILLTETQQKIAELVRESHEARKRAKELLEKAKGKVEEMIEKGG
;
A
#
# COMPACT_ATOMS: atom_id res chain seq x y z
N MET A 1 10.41 -7.76 -8.50
CA MET A 1 9.44 -8.84 -8.23
C MET A 1 8.68 -8.65 -6.91
N ARG A 2 9.36 -8.44 -5.76
CA ARG A 2 8.69 -8.30 -4.45
C ARG A 2 7.72 -7.11 -4.39
N GLU A 3 8.15 -5.94 -4.86
CA GLU A 3 7.33 -4.73 -4.88
C GLU A 3 6.10 -4.88 -5.78
N TYR A 4 6.30 -5.51 -6.94
CA TYR A 4 5.22 -5.83 -7.88
C TYR A 4 4.16 -6.74 -7.22
N LEU A 5 4.58 -7.83 -6.58
CA LEU A 5 3.67 -8.75 -5.89
C LEU A 5 2.89 -8.03 -4.78
N GLN A 6 3.58 -7.20 -3.99
CA GLN A 6 2.92 -6.41 -2.94
C GLN A 6 1.88 -5.45 -3.51
N VAL A 7 2.14 -4.82 -4.65
CA VAL A 7 1.15 -3.97 -5.33
C VAL A 7 -0.02 -4.78 -5.83
N VAL A 8 0.22 -5.91 -6.51
CA VAL A 8 -0.84 -6.75 -7.06
C VAL A 8 -1.76 -7.26 -5.96
N LEU A 9 -1.21 -7.77 -4.86
CA LEU A 9 -1.98 -8.26 -3.71
C LEU A 9 -2.77 -7.14 -3.02
N ARG A 10 -2.21 -5.93 -2.93
CA ARG A 10 -2.90 -4.75 -2.34
C ARG A 10 -3.83 -4.04 -3.31
N SER A 11 -3.72 -4.32 -4.61
CA SER A 11 -4.57 -3.75 -5.64
C SER A 11 -5.99 -4.28 -5.51
N MET A 12 -6.92 -3.60 -6.18
CA MET A 12 -8.32 -4.05 -6.24
C MET A 12 -8.44 -5.50 -6.75
N ILE A 13 -7.57 -5.92 -7.67
CA ILE A 13 -7.61 -7.27 -8.23
C ILE A 13 -7.24 -8.33 -7.18
N GLY A 14 -6.18 -8.10 -6.39
CA GLY A 14 -5.78 -9.00 -5.32
C GLY A 14 -6.82 -9.07 -4.20
N LYS A 15 -7.36 -7.91 -3.81
CA LYS A 15 -8.43 -7.84 -2.80
C LYS A 15 -9.71 -8.55 -3.25
N LEU A 16 -10.18 -8.31 -4.48
CA LEU A 16 -11.36 -8.98 -5.02
C LEU A 16 -11.18 -10.50 -5.08
N GLN A 17 -9.98 -10.98 -5.40
CA GLN A 17 -9.70 -12.42 -5.39
C GLN A 17 -9.73 -13.01 -3.98
N LEU A 18 -9.23 -12.28 -2.98
CA LEU A 18 -9.29 -12.67 -1.57
C LEU A 18 -10.70 -12.56 -0.98
N GLU A 19 -11.52 -11.63 -1.47
CA GLU A 19 -12.89 -11.41 -1.01
C GLU A 19 -13.88 -12.39 -1.64
N ARG A 20 -13.61 -12.90 -2.85
CA ARG A 20 -14.46 -13.88 -3.57
C ARG A 20 -14.76 -15.19 -2.83
N PRO A 21 -13.80 -15.88 -2.18
CA PRO A 21 -14.08 -17.15 -1.50
C PRO A 21 -14.80 -16.98 -0.15
N THR A 22 -15.03 -15.73 0.29
CA THR A 22 -15.70 -15.40 1.54
C THR A 22 -17.13 -15.95 1.59
N THR A 23 -17.27 -17.19 2.03
CA THR A 23 -18.55 -17.85 2.25
C THR A 23 -18.86 -17.77 3.74
N GLY A 24 -19.60 -16.75 4.17
CA GLY A 24 -20.07 -16.65 5.55
C GLY A 24 -20.44 -15.23 6.00
N THR A 25 -21.59 -15.10 6.66
CA THR A 25 -22.25 -13.83 7.04
C THR A 25 -21.63 -13.08 8.22
N THR A 26 -20.44 -13.44 8.71
CA THR A 26 -19.88 -12.82 9.93
C THR A 26 -18.36 -12.55 9.91
N TYR A 27 -17.51 -13.48 9.45
CA TYR A 27 -16.06 -13.27 9.37
C TYR A 27 -15.43 -13.97 8.14
N PRO A 28 -14.98 -13.23 7.13
CA PRO A 28 -14.15 -13.76 6.06
C PRO A 28 -12.86 -14.31 6.65
N THR A 29 -12.64 -15.63 6.55
CA THR A 29 -11.34 -16.23 6.86
C THR A 29 -10.68 -16.56 5.54
N VAL A 30 -9.63 -15.83 5.20
CA VAL A 30 -8.73 -16.19 4.09
C VAL A 30 -7.94 -17.42 4.53
N THR A 31 -8.09 -18.53 3.83
CA THR A 31 -7.30 -19.74 4.08
C THR A 31 -6.02 -19.74 3.25
N ASP A 32 -5.01 -20.54 3.64
CA ASP A 32 -3.77 -20.67 2.87
C ASP A 32 -4.04 -21.10 1.41
N ARG A 33 -5.07 -21.94 1.20
CA ARG A 33 -5.55 -22.36 -0.12
C ARG A 33 -6.07 -21.18 -0.94
N ASP A 34 -6.73 -20.21 -0.33
CA ASP A 34 -7.22 -19.02 -1.04
C ASP A 34 -6.06 -18.15 -1.51
N VAL A 35 -4.98 -18.08 -0.72
CA VAL A 35 -3.75 -17.36 -1.09
C VAL A 35 -3.00 -18.06 -2.23
N GLU A 36 -2.91 -19.39 -2.19
CA GLU A 36 -2.31 -20.20 -3.27
C GLU A 36 -3.08 -20.10 -4.58
N ASN A 37 -4.40 -19.90 -4.53
CA ASN A 37 -5.27 -19.76 -5.70
C ASN A 37 -5.30 -18.34 -6.30
N ILE A 38 -4.58 -17.37 -5.74
CA ILE A 38 -4.55 -16.00 -6.29
C ILE A 38 -3.85 -16.02 -7.65
N ILE A 39 -4.57 -15.57 -8.67
CA ILE A 39 -4.03 -15.39 -10.01
C ILE A 39 -3.22 -14.09 -10.04
N ILE A 40 -1.90 -14.22 -10.19
CA ILE A 40 -0.98 -13.10 -10.36
C ILE A 40 -0.69 -12.96 -11.86
N PRO A 41 -1.04 -11.83 -12.49
CA PRO A 41 -0.68 -11.59 -13.89
C PRO A 41 0.84 -11.45 -14.01
N ILE A 42 1.45 -12.27 -14.87
CA ILE A 42 2.87 -12.17 -15.19
C ILE A 42 3.03 -11.12 -16.30
N LEU A 43 3.43 -9.91 -15.92
CA LEU A 43 3.74 -8.83 -16.86
C LEU A 43 5.19 -8.91 -17.33
N LEU A 44 5.49 -8.26 -18.45
CA LEU A 44 6.85 -8.08 -18.96
C LEU A 44 7.75 -7.40 -17.91
N THR A 45 9.02 -7.79 -17.86
CA THR A 45 10.01 -7.30 -16.89
C THR A 45 10.09 -5.77 -16.86
N GLU A 46 10.04 -5.12 -18.02
CA GLU A 46 10.04 -3.65 -18.13
C GLU A 46 8.87 -3.01 -17.40
N THR A 47 7.67 -3.59 -17.52
CA THR A 47 6.48 -3.08 -16.84
C THR A 47 6.56 -3.33 -15.35
N GLN A 48 7.07 -4.49 -14.92
CA GLN A 48 7.30 -4.77 -13.51
C GLN A 48 8.29 -3.79 -12.88
N GLN A 49 9.35 -3.43 -13.61
CA GLN A 49 10.36 -2.49 -13.16
C GLN A 49 9.82 -1.07 -13.06
N LYS A 50 9.04 -0.63 -14.05
CA LYS A 50 8.33 0.66 -14.01
C LYS A 50 7.37 0.75 -12.82
N ILE A 51 6.64 -0.32 -12.51
CA ILE A 51 5.77 -0.38 -11.33
C ILE A 51 6.60 -0.27 -10.05
N ALA A 52 7.73 -0.98 -9.96
CA ALA A 52 8.61 -0.92 -8.79
C ALA A 52 9.17 0.50 -8.57
N GLU A 53 9.59 1.19 -9.63
CA GLU A 53 10.05 2.58 -9.56
C GLU A 53 8.95 3.52 -9.07
N LEU A 54 7.75 3.46 -9.66
CA LEU A 54 6.60 4.27 -9.24
C LEU A 54 6.22 4.04 -7.77
N VAL A 55 6.29 2.78 -7.32
CA VAL A 55 6.02 2.43 -5.91
C VAL A 55 7.07 3.08 -5.02
N ARG A 56 8.35 2.98 -5.37
CA ARG A 56 9.45 3.58 -4.60
C ARG A 56 9.30 5.09 -4.50
N GLU A 57 8.99 5.76 -5.62
CA GLU A 57 8.73 7.19 -5.66
C GLU A 57 7.52 7.58 -4.80
N SER A 58 6.42 6.83 -4.88
CA SER A 58 5.23 7.05 -4.05
C SER A 58 5.54 6.96 -2.55
N HIS A 59 6.33 5.96 -2.14
CA HIS A 59 6.76 5.81 -0.76
C HIS A 59 7.65 6.98 -0.30
N GLU A 60 8.59 7.41 -1.15
CA GLU A 60 9.45 8.54 -0.85
C GLU A 60 8.67 9.86 -0.75
N ALA A 61 7.76 10.11 -1.70
CA ALA A 61 6.88 11.27 -1.69
C ALA A 61 6.01 11.30 -0.42
N ARG A 62 5.45 10.16 -0.01
CA ARG A 62 4.68 10.04 1.25
C ARG A 62 5.54 10.33 2.48
N LYS A 63 6.78 9.85 2.51
CA LYS A 63 7.71 10.12 3.61
C LYS A 63 8.01 11.62 3.70
N ARG A 64 8.37 12.25 2.58
CA ARG A 64 8.62 13.70 2.50
C ARG A 64 7.39 14.51 2.93
N ALA A 65 6.20 14.12 2.47
CA ALA A 65 4.96 14.79 2.87
C ALA A 65 4.72 14.70 4.39
N LYS A 66 4.95 13.53 5.00
CA LYS A 66 4.82 13.34 6.45
C LYS A 66 5.83 14.20 7.22
N GLU A 67 7.09 14.22 6.81
CA GLU A 67 8.13 15.05 7.43
C GLU A 67 7.81 16.55 7.34
N LEU A 68 7.33 17.02 6.19
CA LEU A 68 6.89 18.41 6.01
C LEU A 68 5.72 18.76 6.92
N LEU A 69 4.74 17.86 7.02
CA LEU A 69 3.57 18.04 7.87
C LEU A 69 3.94 18.07 9.36
N GLU A 70 4.90 17.26 9.78
CA GLU A 70 5.41 17.20 11.15
C GLU A 70 6.22 18.46 11.50
N LYS A 71 7.08 18.93 10.60
CA LYS A 71 7.78 20.22 10.74
C LYS A 71 6.80 21.40 10.81
N ALA A 72 5.74 21.38 10.01
CA ALA A 72 4.72 22.42 10.04
C ALA A 72 3.97 22.43 11.37
N LYS A 73 3.60 21.24 11.90
CA LYS A 73 2.98 21.12 13.23
C LYS A 73 3.88 21.64 14.35
N GLY A 74 5.14 21.21 14.39
CA GLY A 74 6.08 21.66 15.43
C GLY A 74 6.30 23.18 15.42
N LYS A 75 6.35 23.81 14.24
CA LYS A 75 6.43 25.29 14.15
C LYS A 75 5.20 25.99 14.70
N VAL A 76 4.01 25.44 14.47
CA VAL A 76 2.76 26.01 15.00
C VAL A 76 2.72 25.89 16.52
N GLU A 77 3.13 24.73 17.07
CA GLU A 77 3.21 24.51 18.52
C GLU A 77 4.21 25.48 19.18
N GLU A 78 5.41 25.65 18.60
CA GLU A 78 6.43 26.56 19.13
C GLU A 78 5.98 28.05 19.07
N MET A 79 5.21 28.44 18.06
CA MET A 79 4.62 29.78 17.96
C MET A 79 3.53 30.02 19.01
N ILE A 80 2.74 28.99 19.33
CA ILE A 80 1.70 29.09 20.37
C ILE A 80 2.35 29.16 21.76
N GLU A 81 3.42 28.40 22.00
CA GLU A 81 4.13 28.38 23.30
C GLU A 81 4.94 29.67 23.57
N LYS A 82 5.51 30.30 22.54
CA LYS A 82 6.22 31.59 22.66
C LYS A 82 5.31 32.83 22.59
N GLY A 83 4.04 32.65 22.20
CA GLY A 83 3.07 33.73 21.99
C GLY A 83 2.08 33.95 23.13
N GLY A 84 2.17 33.17 24.21
CA GLY A 84 1.44 33.36 25.47
C GLY A 84 2.36 33.85 26.58
#